data_AF-A0A972HFH7-F1
#
_entry.id   AF-A0A972HFH7-F1
#
_cell.length_a   1.000
_cell.length_b   1.000
_cell.length_c   1.000
_cell.angle_alpha   90.00
_cell.angle_beta   90.00
_cell.angle_gamma   90.00
#
_symmetry.space_group_name_H-M   'P 1'
#
loop_
_entity.id
_entity.type
_entity.pdbx_description
1 polymer ?
#
loop_
_entity_poly.entity_id
_entity_poly.type
_entity_poly.pdbx_seq_one_letter_code
_entity_poly.pdbx_strand_id
1 'polypeptide(L)'
;MQDRQTRHAIGVLAYGSLIGDPGQELAAVTQLIIDNVPTPFGIEYARSSRGRGGAPTLIPVDTGGASVRGKVLVLDEEVTPAAARDMLWRRETNRVGSEKGYVPPSPITPNTVVVTEHPGLADVELVLATKIGANFAPLTAQKLADLAIESVRTDAGPRRRDGISYLHNNIAAGIITPLTADYEAAILQHTGTTSLRDAWRTLVSL
;
A
#
# COMPACT_ATOMS: atom_id res chain seq x y z
N MET A 1 4.39 -23.08 37.97
CA MET A 1 3.89 -22.79 36.62
C MET A 1 2.47 -22.27 36.77
N GLN A 2 2.27 -20.96 36.69
CA GLN A 2 0.94 -20.36 36.52
C GLN A 2 1.10 -18.93 36.01
N ASP A 3 0.28 -18.62 35.00
CA ASP A 3 -0.03 -17.35 34.33
C ASP A 3 1.10 -16.56 33.67
N ARG A 4 1.39 -16.93 32.42
CA ARG A 4 1.90 -15.99 31.44
C ARG A 4 0.74 -15.10 30.96
N GLN A 5 0.51 -14.02 31.71
CA GLN A 5 0.51 -12.62 31.26
C GLN A 5 -0.08 -12.34 29.87
N THR A 6 -1.15 -11.51 29.86
CA THR A 6 -1.87 -10.86 28.75
C THR A 6 -1.17 -10.98 27.39
N ARG A 7 -1.70 -11.83 26.50
CA ARG A 7 -1.32 -11.83 25.08
C ARG A 7 -2.29 -10.92 24.36
N HIS A 8 -1.82 -9.74 23.99
CA HIS A 8 -2.45 -9.04 22.89
C HIS A 8 -1.40 -8.80 21.82
N ALA A 9 -1.71 -9.33 20.66
CA ALA A 9 -0.74 -9.68 19.65
C ALA A 9 -1.37 -9.54 18.27
N ILE A 10 -2.07 -8.42 18.07
CA ILE A 10 -2.69 -8.07 16.80
C ILE A 10 -1.84 -6.98 16.15
N GLY A 11 -1.44 -7.23 14.91
CA GLY A 11 -0.70 -6.27 14.11
C GLY A 11 -1.45 -5.90 12.84
N VAL A 12 -1.12 -4.75 12.26
CA VAL A 12 -1.49 -4.39 10.89
C VAL A 12 -0.23 -4.25 10.06
N LEU A 13 -0.12 -5.03 8.97
CA LEU A 13 0.98 -4.94 8.03
C LEU A 13 0.79 -3.75 7.08
N ALA A 14 1.69 -2.79 7.18
CA ALA A 14 1.80 -1.63 6.31
C ALA A 14 2.95 -1.84 5.30
N TYR A 15 2.63 -1.98 4.02
CA TYR A 15 3.60 -2.14 2.92
C TYR A 15 3.44 -1.10 1.80
N GLY A 16 2.61 -0.07 2.03
CA GLY A 16 2.26 0.96 1.06
C GLY A 16 1.84 2.25 1.76
N SER A 17 0.66 2.79 1.43
CA SER A 17 0.22 4.09 1.97
C SER A 17 0.14 4.14 3.51
N LEU A 18 -0.18 3.01 4.15
CA LEU A 18 -0.20 2.86 5.61
C LEU A 18 1.17 3.10 6.28
N ILE A 19 2.29 2.97 5.56
CA ILE A 19 3.63 3.19 6.13
C ILE A 19 3.80 4.65 6.58
N GLY A 20 3.33 5.59 5.75
CA GLY A 20 3.45 7.03 6.02
C GLY A 20 2.23 7.61 6.73
N ASP A 21 1.06 6.98 6.59
CA ASP A 21 -0.19 7.43 7.19
C ASP A 21 -1.10 6.23 7.56
N PRO A 22 -1.00 5.71 8.79
CA PRO A 22 -1.90 4.67 9.28
C PRO A 22 -3.37 5.15 9.41
N GLY A 23 -3.62 6.47 9.39
CA GLY A 23 -4.92 7.07 9.66
C GLY A 23 -5.27 7.11 11.16
N GLN A 24 -6.25 7.96 11.50
CA GLN A 24 -6.56 8.33 12.88
C GLN A 24 -6.87 7.13 13.80
N GLU A 25 -7.72 6.20 13.35
CA GLU A 25 -8.15 5.06 14.18
C GLU A 25 -6.98 4.12 14.51
N LEU A 26 -6.21 3.69 13.50
CA LEU A 26 -5.06 2.80 13.71
C LEU A 26 -3.93 3.52 14.46
N ALA A 27 -3.67 4.80 14.17
CA ALA A 27 -2.66 5.58 14.87
C ALA A 27 -2.96 5.69 16.37
N ALA A 28 -4.23 5.91 16.74
CA ALA A 28 -4.65 6.11 18.12
C ALA A 28 -4.43 4.86 19.00
N VAL A 29 -4.41 3.68 18.39
CA VAL A 29 -4.24 2.40 19.10
C VAL A 29 -2.94 1.69 18.76
N THR A 30 -2.01 2.30 18.01
CA THR A 30 -0.70 1.69 17.73
C THR A 30 0.22 1.91 18.92
N GLN A 31 0.66 0.83 19.56
CA GLN A 31 1.57 0.88 20.71
C GLN A 31 3.04 0.73 20.30
N LEU A 32 3.30 -0.05 19.26
CA LEU A 32 4.65 -0.36 18.78
C LEU A 32 4.65 -0.50 17.25
N ILE A 33 5.77 -0.13 16.62
CA ILE A 33 6.01 -0.35 15.21
C ILE A 33 7.21 -1.29 15.06
N ILE A 34 7.01 -2.43 14.41
CA ILE A 34 8.08 -3.35 14.02
C ILE A 34 8.47 -3.03 12.59
N ASP A 35 9.71 -2.57 12.40
CA ASP A 35 10.26 -2.21 11.09
C ASP A 35 10.82 -3.42 10.33
N ASN A 36 11.02 -3.23 9.02
CA ASN A 36 11.71 -4.18 8.13
C ASN A 36 11.05 -5.57 8.03
N VAL A 37 9.74 -5.65 8.25
CA VAL A 37 8.99 -6.90 8.15
C VAL A 37 8.78 -7.25 6.67
N PRO A 38 9.26 -8.40 6.18
CA PRO A 38 9.03 -8.82 4.81
C PRO A 38 7.54 -9.13 4.60
N THR A 39 6.97 -8.69 3.49
CA THR A 39 5.60 -9.07 3.13
C THR A 39 5.54 -10.59 2.87
N PRO A 40 4.51 -11.30 3.38
CA PRO A 40 4.35 -12.74 3.16
C PRO A 40 3.81 -13.08 1.75
N PHE A 41 3.65 -12.08 0.91
CA PHE A 41 3.17 -12.15 -0.48
C PHE A 41 4.00 -11.23 -1.38
N GLY A 42 3.96 -11.50 -2.68
CA GLY A 42 4.54 -10.64 -3.70
C GLY A 42 3.77 -9.32 -3.81
N ILE A 43 4.51 -8.22 -3.96
CA ILE A 43 3.97 -6.89 -4.22
C ILE A 43 4.38 -6.43 -5.63
N GLU A 44 3.45 -5.77 -6.33
CA GLU A 44 3.72 -5.10 -7.61
C GLU A 44 2.81 -3.87 -7.83
N TYR A 45 3.19 -2.96 -8.73
CA TYR A 45 2.42 -1.76 -9.14
C TYR A 45 1.16 -2.07 -9.98
N ALA A 46 0.40 -3.09 -9.60
CA ALA A 46 -0.63 -3.69 -10.45
C ALA A 46 -2.03 -3.04 -10.36
N ARG A 47 -2.17 -1.89 -9.69
CA ARG A 47 -3.47 -1.20 -9.55
C ARG A 47 -3.40 0.29 -9.86
N SER A 48 -4.29 0.78 -10.72
CA SER A 48 -4.51 2.21 -10.96
C SER A 48 -5.42 2.82 -9.87
N SER A 49 -4.98 3.94 -9.29
CA SER A 49 -5.66 4.61 -8.18
C SER A 49 -6.28 5.95 -8.60
N ARG A 50 -7.60 6.07 -8.51
CA ARG A 50 -8.33 7.32 -8.77
C ARG A 50 -7.91 8.46 -7.83
N GLY A 51 -7.65 8.14 -6.55
CA GLY A 51 -7.20 9.13 -5.55
C GLY A 51 -5.77 9.65 -5.77
N ARG A 52 -5.10 9.16 -6.81
CA ARG A 52 -3.77 9.55 -7.29
C ARG A 52 -3.79 9.87 -8.79
N GLY A 53 -4.90 10.39 -9.32
CA GLY A 53 -4.98 10.77 -10.74
C GLY A 53 -4.87 9.60 -11.73
N GLY A 54 -5.14 8.36 -11.30
CA GLY A 54 -4.99 7.16 -12.12
C GLY A 54 -3.61 6.49 -12.02
N ALA A 55 -2.72 6.99 -11.16
CA ALA A 55 -1.38 6.44 -10.98
C ALA A 55 -1.36 4.95 -10.60
N PRO A 56 -0.33 4.19 -11.02
CA PRO A 56 -0.08 2.84 -10.50
C PRO A 56 0.27 2.85 -9.00
N THR A 57 -0.19 1.82 -8.29
CA THR A 57 -0.01 1.65 -6.85
C THR A 57 0.34 0.21 -6.49
N LEU A 58 1.08 0.04 -5.40
CA LEU A 58 1.50 -1.25 -4.88
C LEU A 58 0.30 -2.03 -4.32
N ILE A 59 0.13 -3.26 -4.76
CA ILE A 59 -0.83 -4.22 -4.22
C ILE A 59 -0.21 -5.61 -4.10
N PRO A 60 -0.77 -6.49 -3.23
CA PRO A 60 -0.47 -7.91 -3.27
C PRO A 60 -0.84 -8.51 -4.62
N VAL A 61 0.05 -9.33 -5.17
CA VAL A 61 -0.16 -10.09 -6.41
C VAL A 61 0.02 -11.58 -6.16
N ASP A 62 -0.78 -12.40 -6.84
CA ASP A 62 -0.74 -13.86 -6.71
C ASP A 62 0.37 -14.48 -7.57
N THR A 63 0.82 -13.78 -8.61
CA THR A 63 1.92 -14.18 -9.50
C THR A 63 2.85 -13.01 -9.78
N GLY A 64 4.16 -13.28 -9.85
CA GLY A 64 5.18 -12.25 -9.97
C GLY A 64 5.35 -11.43 -8.68
N GLY A 65 5.80 -10.18 -8.81
CA GLY A 65 6.08 -9.30 -7.68
C GLY A 65 7.30 -9.73 -6.86
N ALA A 66 7.56 -9.01 -5.77
CA ALA A 66 8.60 -9.34 -4.80
C ALA A 66 8.10 -9.14 -3.37
N SER A 67 8.70 -9.86 -2.42
CA SER A 67 8.54 -9.53 -1.00
C SER A 67 9.25 -8.20 -0.75
N VAL A 68 8.53 -7.23 -0.18
CA VAL A 68 9.06 -5.90 0.15
C VAL A 68 9.10 -5.70 1.65
N ARG A 69 9.91 -4.75 2.10
CA ARG A 69 10.00 -4.39 3.53
C ARG A 69 8.86 -3.45 3.88
N GLY A 70 7.97 -3.91 4.75
CA GLY A 70 6.91 -3.13 5.37
C GLY A 70 7.17 -2.91 6.86
N LYS A 71 6.13 -2.45 7.55
CA LYS A 71 6.06 -2.26 8.99
C LYS A 71 4.87 -3.05 9.54
N VAL A 72 4.98 -3.58 10.75
CA VAL A 72 3.81 -4.08 11.50
C VAL A 72 3.48 -3.08 12.60
N LEU A 73 2.28 -2.50 12.53
CA LEU A 73 1.71 -1.65 13.56
C LEU A 73 1.06 -2.56 14.60
N VAL A 74 1.74 -2.76 15.73
CA VAL A 74 1.23 -3.57 16.84
C VAL A 74 0.22 -2.74 17.62
N LEU A 75 -1.00 -3.26 17.72
CA LEU A 75 -2.12 -2.54 18.29
C LEU A 75 -2.18 -2.73 19.81
N ASP A 76 -2.91 -1.82 20.45
CA ASP A 76 -3.23 -1.85 21.86
C ASP A 76 -3.87 -3.16 22.26
N GLU A 77 -3.63 -3.51 23.51
CA GLU A 77 -3.98 -4.79 24.05
C GLU A 77 -5.50 -4.99 24.06
N GLU A 78 -6.27 -3.95 24.39
CA GLU A 78 -7.72 -4.02 24.42
C GLU A 78 -8.37 -4.17 23.02
N VAL A 79 -7.59 -4.02 21.93
CA VAL A 79 -8.10 -4.13 20.56
C VAL A 79 -8.40 -5.59 20.21
N THR A 80 -9.67 -5.85 19.89
CA THR A 80 -10.09 -7.17 19.39
C THR A 80 -9.76 -7.36 17.90
N PRO A 81 -9.65 -8.61 17.41
CA PRO A 81 -9.48 -8.86 15.98
C PRO A 81 -10.60 -8.26 15.11
N ALA A 82 -11.84 -8.21 15.62
CA ALA A 82 -12.95 -7.60 14.90
C ALA A 82 -12.74 -6.08 14.75
N ALA A 83 -12.43 -5.39 15.85
CA ALA A 83 -12.14 -3.96 15.83
C ALA A 83 -10.94 -3.61 14.92
N ALA A 84 -9.89 -4.43 14.94
CA ALA A 84 -8.73 -4.24 14.06
C ALA A 84 -9.08 -4.37 12.57
N ARG A 85 -9.87 -5.39 12.18
CA ARG A 85 -10.35 -5.56 10.79
C ARG A 85 -11.20 -4.37 10.36
N ASP A 86 -12.07 -3.90 11.25
CA ASP A 86 -12.95 -2.76 11.04
C ASP A 86 -12.17 -1.46 10.78
N MET A 87 -11.20 -1.14 11.65
CA MET A 87 -10.34 0.03 11.52
C MET A 87 -9.55 0.00 10.21
N LEU A 88 -8.92 -1.15 9.92
CA LEU A 88 -8.15 -1.34 8.69
C LEU A 88 -9.02 -1.20 7.43
N TRP A 89 -10.19 -1.83 7.41
CA TRP A 89 -11.10 -1.72 6.27
C TRP A 89 -11.65 -0.31 6.08
N ARG A 90 -12.01 0.40 7.16
CA ARG A 90 -12.43 1.80 7.08
C ARG A 90 -11.31 2.67 6.53
N ARG A 91 -10.07 2.44 6.94
CA ARG A 91 -8.90 3.16 6.43
C ARG A 91 -8.69 2.97 4.93
N GLU A 92 -8.82 1.75 4.43
CA GLU A 92 -8.63 1.46 3.00
C GLU A 92 -9.82 1.87 2.12
N THR A 93 -11.01 1.97 2.70
CA THR A 93 -12.23 2.37 1.97
C THR A 93 -12.60 3.84 2.14
N ASN A 94 -11.75 4.62 2.82
CA ASN A 94 -11.99 6.03 3.16
C ASN A 94 -13.31 6.24 3.91
N ARG A 95 -13.55 5.41 4.94
CA ARG A 95 -14.76 5.35 5.75
C ARG A 95 -14.48 5.51 7.26
N VAL A 96 -13.32 6.07 7.60
CA VAL A 96 -12.92 6.38 8.98
C VAL A 96 -14.04 7.19 9.66
N GLY A 97 -14.40 6.79 10.89
CA GLY A 97 -15.49 7.39 11.67
C GLY A 97 -16.92 6.99 11.28
N SER A 98 -17.11 6.12 10.29
CA SER A 98 -18.46 5.81 9.76
C SER A 98 -19.26 4.75 10.55
N GLU A 99 -18.80 4.30 11.72
CA GLU A 99 -19.34 3.16 12.52
C GLU A 99 -19.47 1.82 11.76
N LYS A 100 -19.19 1.80 10.45
CA LYS A 100 -19.30 0.61 9.61
C LYS A 100 -18.21 -0.39 9.95
N GLY A 101 -18.62 -1.62 10.22
CA GLY A 101 -17.73 -2.77 10.36
C GLY A 101 -17.38 -3.41 9.02
N TYR A 102 -16.29 -4.16 9.02
CA TYR A 102 -15.90 -5.02 7.93
C TYR A 102 -16.83 -6.23 7.85
N VAL A 103 -17.44 -6.41 6.69
CA VAL A 103 -18.18 -7.62 6.35
C VAL A 103 -17.41 -8.33 5.23
N PRO A 104 -17.03 -9.63 5.41
CA PRO A 104 -16.40 -10.40 4.35
C PRO A 104 -17.22 -10.33 3.06
N PRO A 105 -16.65 -9.79 1.97
CA PRO A 105 -17.40 -9.50 0.77
C PRO A 105 -17.63 -10.78 -0.05
N SER A 106 -18.83 -10.88 -0.65
CA SER A 106 -19.19 -11.95 -1.58
C SER A 106 -20.12 -11.40 -2.68
N PRO A 107 -19.76 -11.50 -3.98
CA PRO A 107 -18.51 -12.05 -4.52
C PRO A 107 -17.31 -11.09 -4.36
N ILE A 108 -16.10 -11.65 -4.35
CA ILE A 108 -14.85 -10.87 -4.38
C ILE A 108 -14.58 -10.44 -5.82
N THR A 109 -14.47 -9.13 -6.04
CA THR A 109 -14.09 -8.54 -7.34
C THR A 109 -12.73 -7.84 -7.21
N PRO A 110 -12.08 -7.45 -8.31
CA PRO A 110 -10.84 -6.68 -8.21
C PRO A 110 -10.95 -5.33 -7.50
N ASN A 111 -12.17 -4.80 -7.31
CA ASN A 111 -12.42 -3.54 -6.60
C ASN A 111 -12.81 -3.74 -5.13
N THR A 112 -12.83 -4.99 -4.68
CA THR A 112 -13.20 -5.36 -3.33
C THR A 112 -11.95 -5.34 -2.43
N VAL A 113 -11.98 -4.51 -1.38
CA VAL A 113 -10.98 -4.58 -0.29
C VAL A 113 -11.29 -5.78 0.59
N VAL A 114 -10.30 -6.64 0.78
CA VAL A 114 -10.36 -7.82 1.66
C VAL A 114 -9.32 -7.65 2.76
N VAL A 115 -9.65 -8.06 3.98
CA VAL A 115 -8.67 -8.18 5.06
C VAL A 115 -8.21 -9.64 5.13
N THR A 116 -6.90 -9.85 5.12
CA THR A 116 -6.23 -11.15 5.16
C THR A 116 -5.48 -11.31 6.47
N GLU A 117 -5.31 -12.56 6.90
CA GLU A 117 -4.75 -12.91 8.20
C GLU A 117 -3.43 -13.66 8.02
N HIS A 118 -2.42 -13.26 8.80
CA HIS A 118 -1.06 -13.79 8.75
C HIS A 118 -0.61 -14.12 10.18
N PRO A 119 -0.97 -15.30 10.72
CA PRO A 119 -0.59 -15.69 12.07
C PRO A 119 0.93 -15.85 12.23
N GLY A 120 1.48 -15.34 13.33
CA GLY A 120 2.90 -15.47 13.68
C GLY A 120 3.86 -14.60 12.87
N LEU A 121 3.38 -13.72 11.98
CA LEU A 121 4.23 -12.82 11.21
C LEU A 121 4.93 -11.82 12.15
N ALA A 122 6.27 -11.73 12.05
CA ALA A 122 7.09 -10.85 12.90
C ALA A 122 6.90 -11.08 14.41
N ASP A 123 6.72 -12.34 14.82
CA ASP A 123 6.46 -12.75 16.20
C ASP A 123 5.17 -12.17 16.81
N VAL A 124 4.26 -11.68 15.96
CA VAL A 124 2.93 -11.20 16.33
C VAL A 124 1.91 -12.30 16.06
N GLU A 125 1.07 -12.62 17.05
CA GLU A 125 0.11 -13.75 17.01
C GLU A 125 -0.81 -13.69 15.79
N LEU A 126 -1.33 -12.51 15.46
CA LEU A 126 -2.17 -12.29 14.29
C LEU A 126 -1.81 -10.96 13.62
N VAL A 127 -1.31 -10.99 12.39
CA VAL A 127 -1.15 -9.78 11.58
C VAL A 127 -2.24 -9.70 10.51
N LEU A 128 -2.93 -8.58 10.45
CA LEU A 128 -3.90 -8.25 9.42
C LEU A 128 -3.21 -7.49 8.29
N ALA A 129 -3.53 -7.83 7.05
CA ALA A 129 -3.08 -7.09 5.87
C ALA A 129 -4.25 -6.90 4.91
N THR A 130 -4.22 -5.84 4.11
CA THR A 130 -5.25 -5.62 3.09
C THR A 130 -4.88 -6.31 1.79
N LYS A 131 -5.89 -6.74 1.03
CA LYS A 131 -5.73 -7.22 -0.34
C LYS A 131 -6.78 -6.55 -1.20
N ILE A 132 -6.37 -6.06 -2.36
CA ILE A 132 -7.24 -5.54 -3.41
C ILE A 132 -6.65 -5.95 -4.76
N GLY A 133 -7.51 -6.29 -5.72
CA GLY A 133 -7.07 -6.87 -6.99
C GLY A 133 -6.49 -5.86 -7.97
N ALA A 134 -5.75 -6.37 -8.95
CA ALA A 134 -5.31 -5.59 -10.12
C ALA A 134 -6.51 -5.14 -10.95
N ASN A 135 -6.47 -3.93 -11.51
CA ASN A 135 -7.61 -3.35 -12.25
C ASN A 135 -7.27 -2.86 -13.65
N PHE A 136 -6.07 -3.19 -14.15
CA PHE A 136 -5.68 -2.97 -15.54
C PHE A 136 -4.80 -4.12 -16.02
N ALA A 137 -4.75 -4.30 -17.33
CA ALA A 137 -3.87 -5.21 -18.02
C ALA A 137 -3.52 -4.61 -19.41
N PRO A 138 -2.38 -4.99 -20.02
CA PRO A 138 -1.32 -5.81 -19.44
C PRO A 138 -0.52 -5.06 -18.37
N LEU A 139 0.11 -5.79 -17.46
CA LEU A 139 1.03 -5.25 -16.46
C LEU A 139 2.43 -5.18 -17.06
N THR A 140 2.80 -4.01 -17.59
CA THR A 140 4.11 -3.75 -18.21
C THR A 140 4.68 -2.42 -17.75
N ALA A 141 6.01 -2.30 -17.75
CA ALA A 141 6.70 -1.04 -17.43
C ALA A 141 6.18 0.15 -18.25
N GLN A 142 5.92 -0.06 -19.54
CA GLN A 142 5.35 0.96 -20.42
C GLN A 142 3.97 1.42 -19.94
N LYS A 143 3.07 0.47 -19.61
CA LYS A 143 1.74 0.81 -19.14
C LYS A 143 1.78 1.54 -17.79
N LEU A 144 2.71 1.17 -16.92
CA LEU A 144 2.96 1.86 -15.65
C LEU A 144 3.42 3.30 -15.91
N ALA A 145 4.40 3.50 -16.80
CA ALA A 145 4.91 4.82 -17.18
C ALA A 145 3.80 5.73 -17.74
N ASP A 146 2.98 5.22 -18.66
CA ASP A 146 1.86 5.97 -19.23
C ASP A 146 0.90 6.46 -18.13
N LEU A 147 0.45 5.55 -17.25
CA LEU A 147 -0.46 5.89 -16.15
C LEU A 147 0.17 6.89 -15.17
N ALA A 148 1.46 6.77 -14.90
CA ALA A 148 2.19 7.69 -14.03
C ALA A 148 2.26 9.09 -14.63
N ILE A 149 2.64 9.20 -15.90
CA ILE A 149 2.76 10.48 -16.61
C ILE A 149 1.39 11.16 -16.70
N GLU A 150 0.34 10.44 -17.09
CA GLU A 150 -1.01 11.02 -17.15
C GLU A 150 -1.48 11.49 -15.77
N SER A 151 -1.14 10.76 -14.70
CA SER A 151 -1.53 11.18 -13.35
C SER A 151 -0.87 12.49 -12.88
N VAL A 152 0.29 12.85 -13.42
CA VAL A 152 0.95 14.13 -13.12
C VAL A 152 0.16 15.30 -13.72
N ARG A 153 -0.50 15.08 -14.87
CA ARG A 153 -1.28 16.11 -15.56
C ARG A 153 -2.64 16.38 -14.92
N THR A 154 -3.02 15.63 -13.88
CA THR A 154 -4.21 15.90 -13.09
C THR A 154 -3.89 16.78 -11.88
N ASP A 155 -4.90 17.08 -11.06
CA ASP A 155 -4.73 17.74 -9.76
C ASP A 155 -3.81 16.98 -8.77
N ALA A 156 -3.47 15.72 -9.06
CA ALA A 156 -2.55 14.92 -8.25
C ALA A 156 -1.09 15.37 -8.42
N GLY A 157 -0.69 15.88 -9.60
CA GLY A 157 0.67 16.32 -9.88
C GLY A 157 1.15 17.46 -8.99
N PRO A 158 0.48 18.63 -8.99
CA PRO A 158 0.84 19.76 -8.12
C PRO A 158 0.85 19.40 -6.63
N ARG A 159 0.06 18.39 -6.22
CA ARG A 159 -0.01 17.90 -4.83
C ARG A 159 1.00 16.79 -4.50
N ARG A 160 1.86 16.39 -5.46
CA ARG A 160 2.80 15.25 -5.34
C ARG A 160 2.13 13.93 -4.94
N ARG A 161 0.88 13.76 -5.37
CA ARG A 161 0.10 12.53 -5.16
C ARG A 161 0.06 11.64 -6.40
N ASP A 162 0.71 12.07 -7.48
CA ASP A 162 0.84 11.37 -8.77
C ASP A 162 1.76 10.14 -8.70
N GLY A 163 1.83 9.41 -9.82
CA GLY A 163 2.57 8.16 -9.96
C GLY A 163 4.09 8.31 -10.01
N ILE A 164 4.61 9.42 -10.53
CA ILE A 164 6.06 9.68 -10.57
C ILE A 164 6.56 10.00 -9.16
N SER A 165 5.86 10.89 -8.45
CA SER A 165 6.13 11.18 -7.04
C SER A 165 6.01 9.93 -6.18
N TYR A 166 5.00 9.09 -6.43
CA TYR A 166 4.81 7.84 -5.71
C TYR A 166 5.94 6.83 -5.95
N LEU A 167 6.34 6.61 -7.21
CA LEU A 167 7.47 5.75 -7.54
C LEU A 167 8.77 6.24 -6.89
N HIS A 168 9.06 7.55 -7.00
CA HIS A 168 10.25 8.16 -6.40
C HIS A 168 10.32 7.91 -4.88
N ASN A 169 9.19 8.09 -4.18
CA ASN A 169 9.11 7.85 -2.74
C ASN A 169 9.31 6.37 -2.38
N ASN A 170 8.74 5.46 -3.17
CA ASN A 170 8.92 4.03 -2.93
C ASN A 170 10.38 3.58 -3.13
N ILE A 171 11.04 4.05 -4.19
CA ILE A 171 12.47 3.78 -4.43
C ILE A 171 13.31 4.34 -3.27
N ALA A 172 13.05 5.58 -2.86
CA ALA A 172 13.75 6.21 -1.72
C ALA A 172 13.53 5.45 -0.40
N ALA A 173 12.38 4.79 -0.24
CA ALA A 173 12.06 3.94 0.90
C ALA A 173 12.59 2.50 0.77
N GLY A 174 13.32 2.17 -0.30
CA GLY A 174 13.85 0.82 -0.56
C GLY A 174 12.80 -0.21 -0.99
N ILE A 175 11.62 0.24 -1.42
CA ILE A 175 10.54 -0.63 -1.92
C ILE A 175 10.77 -0.88 -3.40
N ILE A 176 11.42 -2.01 -3.71
CA ILE A 176 11.78 -2.44 -5.06
C ILE A 176 11.00 -3.69 -5.43
N THR A 177 10.25 -3.61 -6.53
CA THR A 177 9.51 -4.71 -7.17
C THR A 177 10.18 -5.09 -8.49
N PRO A 178 9.86 -6.25 -9.09
CA PRO A 178 10.45 -6.67 -10.36
C PRO A 178 10.35 -5.63 -11.48
N LEU A 179 9.24 -4.89 -11.57
CA LEU A 179 9.06 -3.87 -12.61
C LEU A 179 9.64 -2.49 -12.26
N THR A 180 10.21 -2.28 -11.07
CA THR A 180 10.60 -0.94 -10.61
C THR A 180 11.62 -0.27 -11.53
N ALA A 181 12.68 -0.97 -11.91
CA ALA A 181 13.75 -0.41 -12.75
C ALA A 181 13.26 -0.08 -14.17
N ASP A 182 12.54 -1.01 -14.81
CA ASP A 182 12.03 -0.81 -16.15
C ASP A 182 10.93 0.27 -16.19
N TYR A 183 10.10 0.36 -15.15
CA TYR A 183 9.09 1.41 -14.99
C TYR A 183 9.73 2.79 -14.86
N GLU A 184 10.76 2.94 -14.03
CA GLU A 184 11.54 4.19 -13.95
C GLU A 184 12.15 4.52 -15.32
N ALA A 185 12.84 3.57 -15.96
CA ALA A 185 13.46 3.77 -17.26
C ALA A 185 12.45 4.22 -18.34
N ALA A 186 11.26 3.62 -18.36
CA ALA A 186 10.20 3.98 -19.29
C ALA A 186 9.69 5.41 -19.06
N ILE A 187 9.55 5.88 -17.81
CA ILE A 187 9.21 7.28 -17.51
C ILE A 187 10.31 8.23 -18.03
N LEU A 188 11.56 7.92 -17.74
CA LEU A 188 12.70 8.76 -18.13
C LEU A 188 12.82 8.86 -19.66
N GLN A 189 12.66 7.74 -20.36
CA GLN A 189 12.64 7.69 -21.82
C GLN A 189 11.47 8.51 -22.40
N HIS A 190 10.26 8.37 -21.85
CA HIS A 190 9.09 9.11 -22.33
C HIS A 190 9.20 10.61 -22.13
N THR A 191 9.85 11.04 -21.06
CA THR A 191 9.98 12.46 -20.70
C THR A 191 11.27 13.09 -21.20
N GLY A 192 12.22 12.30 -21.70
CA GLY A 192 13.54 12.77 -22.12
C GLY A 192 14.37 13.33 -20.96
N THR A 193 14.18 12.80 -19.74
CA THR A 193 14.84 13.30 -18.52
C THR A 193 15.76 12.25 -17.91
N THR A 194 16.63 12.67 -16.98
CA THR A 194 17.60 11.79 -16.32
C THR A 194 17.22 11.45 -14.87
N SER A 195 16.11 11.98 -14.37
CA SER A 195 15.63 11.69 -13.02
C SER A 195 14.11 11.81 -12.92
N LEU A 196 13.48 11.01 -12.04
CA LEU A 196 12.04 11.10 -11.77
C LEU A 196 11.61 12.50 -11.29
N ARG A 197 12.52 13.20 -10.58
CA ARG A 197 12.27 14.56 -10.11
C ARG A 197 12.17 15.54 -11.27
N ASP A 198 13.04 15.41 -12.28
CA ASP A 198 13.03 16.27 -13.45
C ASP A 198 11.86 15.92 -14.38
N ALA A 199 11.56 14.63 -14.55
CA ALA A 199 10.36 14.16 -15.24
C ALA A 199 9.09 14.83 -14.68
N TRP A 200 8.92 14.80 -13.36
CA TRP A 200 7.79 15.45 -12.68
C TRP A 200 7.78 16.97 -12.90
N ARG A 201 8.93 17.65 -12.76
CA ARG A 201 9.03 19.11 -12.93
C ARG A 201 8.58 19.55 -14.32
N THR A 202 9.07 18.87 -15.36
CA THR A 202 8.71 19.17 -16.75
C THR A 202 7.21 18.98 -16.98
N LEU A 203 6.61 17.94 -16.41
CA LEU A 203 5.20 17.63 -16.62
C LEU A 203 4.24 18.54 -15.86
N VAL A 204 4.59 19.01 -14.66
CA VAL A 204 3.74 19.93 -13.88
C VAL A 204 3.81 21.37 -14.40
N SER A 205 4.85 21.74 -15.12
CA SER A 205 5.00 23.07 -15.73
C SER A 205 4.27 23.26 -17.06
N LEU A 206 3.65 22.19 -17.60
CA LEU A 206 2.87 22.19 -18.84
C LEU A 206 1.39 22.47 -18.54
#